data_AF-A0A9P5JDR2-F1
#
_entry.id   AF-A0A9P5JDR2-F1
#
_cell.length_a   1.000
_cell.length_b   1.000
_cell.length_c   1.000
_cell.angle_alpha   90.00
_cell.angle_beta   90.00
_cell.angle_gamma   90.00
#
_symmetry.space_group_name_H-M   'P 1'
#
loop_
_entity.id
_entity.type
_entity.pdbx_description
1 polymer ?
#
loop_
_entity_poly.entity_id
_entity_poly.type
_entity_poly.pdbx_seq_one_letter_code
_entity_poly.pdbx_strand_id
1 'polypeptide(L)'
;MSLSVGAEYTILNIGTNSVADWSQLDLKTLIGWHYHGGKSQKWVIEDAGNGLFCFRCQQSPQFPYMTFSGSPVSWNKILCNNNKFAFKVVPDSLDLSCLKILHPNNQVCLDVSGAKPDDGTPVVWYTVHTGRSQAWVFLPTLVFNPDISPFFFLTNISTGTVADLSSNNKTVVGGDKGTSPNQIWTFEVVNKKQNLYYIRNVTQGTYLSINGTPSATNPLFSTSTK
;
A
#
# COMPACT_ATOMS: atom_id res chain seq x y z
N MET A 1 7.99 3.90 11.87
CA MET A 1 8.28 4.19 10.45
C MET A 1 8.43 5.70 10.30
N SER A 2 9.46 6.20 9.60
CA SER A 2 9.63 7.63 9.30
C SER A 2 9.31 7.88 7.82
N LEU A 3 8.46 8.86 7.53
CA LEU A 3 8.15 9.28 6.16
C LEU A 3 9.29 10.12 5.59
N SER A 4 9.69 9.86 4.35
CA SER A 4 10.72 10.63 3.65
C SER A 4 10.05 11.67 2.77
N VAL A 5 10.24 12.95 3.10
CA VAL A 5 9.74 14.08 2.30
C VAL A 5 10.34 14.02 0.89
N GLY A 6 9.50 14.29 -0.12
CA GLY A 6 9.84 14.23 -1.53
C GLY A 6 9.77 12.83 -2.16
N ALA A 7 9.68 11.76 -1.35
CA ALA A 7 9.52 10.41 -1.86
C ALA A 7 8.07 10.12 -2.29
N GLU A 8 7.93 9.22 -3.26
CA GLU A 8 6.65 8.72 -3.78
C GLU A 8 6.23 7.46 -3.01
N TYR A 9 4.95 7.37 -2.66
CA TYR A 9 4.36 6.25 -1.93
C TYR A 9 3.04 5.79 -2.55
N THR A 10 2.78 4.49 -2.44
CA THR A 10 1.43 3.92 -2.43
C THR A 10 0.93 3.89 -0.99
N ILE A 11 -0.29 4.37 -0.74
CA ILE A 11 -0.88 4.42 0.62
C ILE A 11 -1.94 3.32 0.72
N LEU A 12 -1.61 2.21 1.39
CA LEU A 12 -2.43 1.02 1.54
C LEU A 12 -3.31 1.10 2.78
N ASN A 13 -4.60 0.84 2.66
CA ASN A 13 -5.49 0.59 3.78
C ASN A 13 -5.44 -0.89 4.18
N ILE A 14 -5.17 -1.17 5.46
CA ILE A 14 -5.01 -2.56 5.92
C ILE A 14 -6.36 -3.22 6.24
N GLY A 15 -7.41 -2.43 6.52
CA GLY A 15 -8.75 -2.96 6.78
C GLY A 15 -9.45 -3.50 5.52
N THR A 16 -9.21 -2.89 4.37
CA THR A 16 -9.90 -3.20 3.12
C THR A 16 -8.99 -3.78 2.03
N ASN A 17 -7.67 -3.80 2.25
CA ASN A 17 -6.66 -4.18 1.27
C ASN A 17 -6.73 -3.35 -0.04
N SER A 18 -7.27 -2.13 0.06
CA SER A 18 -7.36 -1.16 -1.04
C SER A 18 -6.32 -0.05 -0.84
N VAL A 19 -5.88 0.59 -1.91
CA VAL A 19 -5.00 1.76 -1.85
C VAL A 19 -5.78 3.05 -2.03
N ALA A 20 -5.26 4.15 -1.50
CA ALA A 20 -5.79 5.49 -1.75
C ALA A 20 -5.59 5.85 -3.23
N ASP A 21 -6.67 5.93 -3.99
CA ASP A 21 -6.69 6.17 -5.43
C ASP A 21 -7.46 7.47 -5.73
N TRP A 22 -6.87 8.36 -6.54
CA TRP A 22 -7.60 9.51 -7.07
C TRP A 22 -8.52 9.06 -8.20
N SER A 23 -9.84 9.13 -7.95
CA SER A 23 -10.86 8.65 -8.88
C SER A 23 -10.74 9.31 -10.24
N GLN A 24 -10.34 8.53 -11.24
CA GLN A 24 -10.27 8.97 -12.63
C GLN A 24 -11.64 9.10 -13.29
N LEU A 25 -12.70 8.58 -12.64
CA LEU A 25 -14.08 8.65 -13.11
C LEU A 25 -14.69 10.04 -12.89
N ASP A 26 -14.50 10.60 -11.69
CA ASP A 26 -15.06 11.92 -11.33
C ASP A 26 -14.00 13.02 -11.21
N LEU A 27 -12.71 12.68 -11.34
CA LEU A 27 -11.57 13.57 -11.25
C LEU A 27 -11.56 14.42 -9.97
N LYS A 28 -12.13 13.90 -8.88
CA LYS A 28 -12.39 14.68 -7.68
C LYS A 28 -12.26 13.89 -6.40
N THR A 29 -12.77 12.67 -6.32
CA THR A 29 -12.83 11.93 -5.05
C THR A 29 -11.56 11.12 -4.79
N LEU A 30 -11.24 10.97 -3.51
CA LEU A 30 -10.33 9.92 -3.06
C LEU A 30 -11.15 8.68 -2.72
N ILE A 31 -10.79 7.54 -3.30
CA ILE A 31 -11.48 6.26 -3.14
C ILE A 31 -10.49 5.17 -2.72
N GLY A 32 -11.00 4.14 -2.06
CA GLY A 32 -10.32 2.85 -1.97
C GLY A 32 -10.46 2.12 -3.30
N TRP A 33 -9.35 1.65 -3.86
CA TRP A 33 -9.32 0.84 -5.07
C TRP A 33 -8.26 -0.25 -4.96
N HIS A 34 -8.44 -1.39 -5.63
CA HIS A 34 -7.39 -2.40 -5.72
C HIS A 34 -6.10 -1.81 -6.31
N TYR A 35 -4.96 -2.26 -5.83
CA TYR A 35 -3.69 -1.78 -6.38
C TYR A 35 -3.52 -2.20 -7.85
N HIS A 36 -3.26 -1.24 -8.73
CA HIS A 36 -2.92 -1.46 -10.15
C HIS A 36 -1.64 -0.73 -10.57
N GLY A 37 -1.04 0.09 -9.70
CA GLY A 37 0.25 0.75 -9.94
C GLY A 37 0.18 2.00 -10.82
N GLY A 38 -1.03 2.44 -11.19
CA GLY A 38 -1.27 3.66 -11.95
C GLY A 38 -0.87 4.92 -11.19
N LYS A 39 -0.70 6.04 -11.93
CA LYS A 39 -0.28 7.33 -11.36
C LYS A 39 -1.28 7.93 -10.38
N SER A 40 -2.56 7.55 -10.48
CA SER A 40 -3.60 7.94 -9.52
C SER A 40 -3.42 7.35 -8.12
N GLN A 41 -2.62 6.29 -7.98
CA GLN A 41 -2.33 5.59 -6.71
C GLN A 41 -1.00 6.00 -6.06
N LYS A 42 -0.33 6.99 -6.64
CA LYS A 42 1.04 7.38 -6.29
C LYS A 42 1.05 8.78 -5.70
N TRP A 43 1.55 8.90 -4.46
CA TRP A 43 1.47 10.10 -3.65
C TRP A 43 2.86 10.54 -3.23
N VAL A 44 3.26 11.75 -3.62
CA VAL A 44 4.46 12.40 -3.08
C VAL A 44 4.10 13.10 -1.79
N ILE A 45 4.91 12.83 -0.75
CA ILE A 45 4.76 13.46 0.55
C ILE A 45 5.58 14.76 0.55
N GLU A 46 4.92 15.88 0.78
CA GLU A 46 5.56 17.20 0.90
C GLU A 46 5.49 17.68 2.36
N ASP A 47 6.54 18.32 2.83
CA ASP A 47 6.53 18.99 4.14
C ASP A 47 5.58 20.19 4.12
N ALA A 48 4.68 20.26 5.08
CA ALA A 48 3.77 21.39 5.29
C ALA A 48 4.19 22.26 6.49
N GLY A 49 5.32 21.96 7.13
CA GLY A 49 5.81 22.60 8.35
C GLY A 49 5.15 22.03 9.61
N ASN A 50 5.79 22.27 10.77
CA ASN A 50 5.30 21.85 12.09
C ASN A 50 4.98 20.34 12.21
N GLY A 51 5.70 19.49 11.46
CA GLY A 51 5.48 18.03 11.43
C GLY A 51 4.19 17.60 10.72
N LEU A 52 3.60 18.46 9.89
CA LEU A 52 2.45 18.15 9.04
C LEU A 52 2.89 17.89 7.60
N PHE A 53 2.04 17.19 6.84
CA PHE A 53 2.36 16.75 5.48
C PHE A 53 1.24 17.05 4.50
N CYS A 54 1.58 17.39 3.26
CA CYS A 54 0.67 17.40 2.13
C CYS A 54 0.92 16.15 1.26
N PHE A 55 -0.14 15.60 0.66
CA PHE A 55 -0.03 14.46 -0.25
C PHE A 55 -0.41 14.87 -1.66
N ARG A 56 0.55 14.85 -2.59
CA ARG A 56 0.32 15.19 -4.00
C ARG A 56 0.27 13.94 -4.86
N CYS A 57 -0.82 13.75 -5.58
CA CYS A 57 -0.97 12.68 -6.55
C CYS A 57 -0.04 12.91 -7.75
N GLN A 58 0.47 11.82 -8.33
CA GLN A 58 1.34 11.83 -9.51
C GLN A 58 0.59 11.76 -10.84
N GLN A 59 -0.74 11.78 -10.80
CA GLN A 59 -1.57 11.77 -12.00
C GLN A 59 -1.42 13.09 -12.78
N SER A 60 -0.70 13.00 -13.89
CA SER A 60 -0.54 14.08 -14.86
C SER A 60 -1.79 14.20 -15.74
N PRO A 61 -2.12 15.42 -16.22
CA PRO A 61 -1.45 16.70 -15.96
C PRO A 61 -1.89 17.45 -14.68
N GLN A 62 -2.83 16.92 -13.90
CA GLN A 62 -3.49 17.67 -12.83
C GLN A 62 -2.67 17.80 -11.54
N PHE A 63 -1.90 16.77 -11.19
CA PHE A 63 -1.13 16.69 -9.93
C PHE A 63 -1.90 17.15 -8.67
N PRO A 64 -3.13 16.64 -8.44
CA PRO A 64 -3.98 17.14 -7.37
C PRO A 64 -3.44 16.73 -5.99
N TYR A 65 -3.70 17.55 -4.98
CA TYR A 65 -3.42 17.27 -3.58
C TYR A 65 -4.64 16.65 -2.89
N MET A 66 -4.42 15.70 -1.99
CA MET A 66 -5.47 15.27 -1.05
C MET A 66 -5.94 16.48 -0.24
N THR A 67 -7.25 16.61 -0.10
CA THR A 67 -7.92 17.73 0.55
C THR A 67 -9.36 17.32 0.90
N PHE A 68 -10.21 18.26 1.28
CA PHE A 68 -11.63 18.02 1.53
C PHE A 68 -12.44 19.28 1.25
N SER A 69 -13.77 19.13 1.17
CA SER A 69 -14.70 20.25 1.13
C SER A 69 -15.55 20.30 2.39
N GLY A 70 -15.87 21.49 2.86
CA GLY A 70 -16.72 21.67 4.04
C GLY A 70 -15.96 21.46 5.34
N SER A 71 -16.67 21.02 6.39
CA SER A 71 -16.08 20.82 7.72
C SER A 71 -15.47 19.43 7.88
N PRO A 72 -14.40 19.25 8.69
CA PRO A 72 -13.78 17.95 8.97
C PRO A 72 -14.62 17.15 9.98
N VAL A 73 -15.84 16.78 9.59
CA VAL A 73 -16.77 15.96 10.37
C VAL A 73 -16.99 14.62 9.69
N SER A 74 -17.41 13.63 10.47
CA SER A 74 -17.64 12.27 9.99
C SER A 74 -18.50 12.22 8.72
N TRP A 75 -18.14 11.32 7.82
CA TRP A 75 -18.78 11.04 6.52
C TRP A 75 -18.51 12.06 5.41
N ASN A 76 -17.89 13.21 5.71
CA ASN A 76 -17.45 14.10 4.64
C ASN A 76 -16.30 13.47 3.86
N LYS A 77 -16.43 13.48 2.52
CA LYS A 77 -15.46 12.84 1.62
C LYS A 77 -14.13 13.57 1.62
N ILE A 78 -13.06 12.78 1.53
CA ILE A 78 -11.76 13.26 1.10
C ILE A 78 -11.82 13.42 -0.42
N LEU A 79 -11.30 14.56 -0.88
CA LEU A 79 -11.26 14.95 -2.28
C LEU A 79 -9.81 15.16 -2.70
N CYS A 80 -9.58 15.36 -3.98
CA CYS A 80 -8.31 15.83 -4.49
C CYS A 80 -8.52 17.00 -5.46
N ASN A 81 -7.76 18.08 -5.26
CA ASN A 81 -7.76 19.25 -6.16
C ASN A 81 -6.45 20.05 -5.98
N ASN A 82 -6.35 21.26 -6.53
CA ASN A 82 -5.12 22.05 -6.47
C ASN A 82 -4.84 22.73 -5.11
N ASN A 83 -5.75 22.59 -4.14
CA ASN A 83 -5.57 23.14 -2.79
C ASN A 83 -4.83 22.14 -1.90
N LYS A 84 -3.72 22.59 -1.32
CA LYS A 84 -3.00 21.81 -0.31
C LYS A 84 -3.77 21.78 1.01
N PHE A 85 -3.73 20.65 1.68
CA PHE A 85 -4.15 20.53 3.07
C PHE A 85 -3.06 19.82 3.88
N ALA A 86 -2.76 20.37 5.07
CA ALA A 86 -1.72 19.86 5.95
C ALA A 86 -2.32 18.80 6.89
N PHE A 87 -2.01 17.53 6.64
CA PHE A 87 -2.44 16.40 7.46
C PHE A 87 -1.42 16.13 8.57
N LYS A 88 -1.91 15.66 9.71
CA LYS A 88 -1.07 15.11 10.77
C LYS A 88 -0.95 13.61 10.56
N VAL A 89 0.27 13.06 10.57
CA VAL A 89 0.48 11.61 10.47
C VAL A 89 1.13 11.10 11.76
N VAL A 90 0.54 10.06 12.35
CA VAL A 90 1.03 9.47 13.61
C VAL A 90 1.00 7.95 13.54
N PRO A 91 1.81 7.23 14.34
CA PRO A 91 1.69 5.77 14.47
C PRO A 91 0.28 5.35 14.89
N ASP A 92 -0.23 4.25 14.32
CA ASP A 92 -1.45 3.62 14.81
C ASP A 92 -1.21 3.01 16.21
N SER A 93 -2.18 3.12 17.10
CA SER A 93 -2.03 2.72 18.51
C SER A 93 -2.03 1.21 18.74
N LEU A 94 -2.60 0.43 17.82
CA LEU A 94 -2.64 -1.04 17.93
C LEU A 94 -1.51 -1.72 17.17
N ASP A 95 -1.02 -1.07 16.11
CA ASP A 95 -0.03 -1.63 15.21
C ASP A 95 0.92 -0.54 14.74
N LEU A 96 2.10 -0.47 15.37
CA LEU A 96 3.11 0.56 15.10
C LEU A 96 3.75 0.44 13.70
N SER A 97 3.45 -0.62 12.94
CA SER A 97 3.80 -0.71 11.53
C SER A 97 2.86 0.12 10.64
N CYS A 98 1.67 0.44 11.14
CA CYS A 98 0.67 1.28 10.51
C CYS A 98 0.72 2.72 11.02
N LEU A 99 0.17 3.62 10.22
CA LEU A 99 -0.01 5.03 10.53
C LEU A 99 -1.51 5.39 10.47
N LYS A 100 -1.89 6.43 11.20
CA LYS A 100 -3.14 7.16 11.04
C LYS A 100 -2.86 8.49 10.35
N ILE A 101 -3.74 8.91 9.45
CA ILE A 101 -3.69 10.21 8.75
C ILE A 101 -4.85 11.06 9.29
N LEU A 102 -4.53 12.00 10.17
CA LEU A 102 -5.50 12.79 10.92
C LEU A 102 -5.67 14.20 10.35
N HIS A 103 -6.85 14.76 10.60
CA HIS A 103 -6.99 16.20 10.64
C HIS A 103 -6.19 16.77 11.83
N PRO A 104 -5.54 17.96 11.73
CA PRO A 104 -4.71 18.52 12.81
C PRO A 104 -5.41 18.73 14.16
N ASN A 105 -6.74 18.82 14.19
CA ASN A 105 -7.54 18.87 15.43
C ASN A 105 -7.60 17.53 16.19
N ASN A 106 -7.08 16.44 15.63
CA ASN A 106 -7.04 15.08 16.20
C ASN A 106 -8.42 14.42 16.43
N GLN A 107 -9.52 14.96 15.91
CA GLN A 107 -10.86 14.41 16.13
C GLN A 107 -11.27 13.40 15.06
N VAL A 108 -10.83 13.62 13.81
CA VAL A 108 -11.15 12.75 12.67
C VAL A 108 -9.89 12.36 11.91
N CYS A 109 -9.96 11.21 11.23
CA CYS A 109 -8.90 10.71 10.35
C CYS A 109 -9.47 10.14 9.05
N LEU A 110 -8.58 9.87 8.10
CA LEU A 110 -8.91 9.14 6.87
C LEU A 110 -9.42 7.74 7.21
N ASP A 111 -10.59 7.42 6.69
CA ASP A 111 -11.30 6.15 6.86
C ASP A 111 -11.88 5.68 5.53
N VAL A 112 -11.75 4.39 5.21
CA VAL A 112 -12.48 3.80 4.08
C VAL A 112 -13.92 3.52 4.52
N SER A 113 -14.87 4.28 3.96
CA SER A 113 -16.25 4.37 4.44
C SER A 113 -16.90 3.02 4.73
N GLY A 114 -17.21 2.79 6.01
CA GLY A 114 -17.88 1.56 6.47
C GLY A 114 -17.01 0.30 6.37
N ALA A 115 -15.68 0.46 6.25
CA ALA A 115 -14.72 -0.62 6.05
C ALA A 115 -15.06 -1.55 4.86
N LYS A 116 -15.71 -1.02 3.82
CA LYS A 116 -16.10 -1.81 2.65
C LYS A 116 -14.90 -2.01 1.72
N PRO A 117 -14.62 -3.25 1.29
CA PRO A 117 -13.49 -3.53 0.40
C PRO A 117 -13.79 -3.28 -1.08
N ASP A 118 -15.03 -2.92 -1.42
CA ASP A 118 -15.45 -2.72 -2.80
C ASP A 118 -14.70 -1.55 -3.44
N ASP A 119 -14.23 -1.76 -4.67
CA ASP A 119 -13.62 -0.73 -5.49
C ASP A 119 -14.55 0.48 -5.64
N GLY A 120 -14.00 1.67 -5.40
CA GLY A 120 -14.75 2.93 -5.48
C GLY A 120 -15.38 3.33 -4.16
N THR A 121 -15.21 2.55 -3.09
CA THR A 121 -15.63 2.95 -1.75
C THR A 121 -14.96 4.28 -1.38
N PRO A 122 -15.72 5.33 -1.00
CA PRO A 122 -15.14 6.62 -0.68
C PRO A 122 -14.22 6.57 0.53
N VAL A 123 -13.12 7.31 0.47
CA VAL A 123 -12.36 7.69 1.67
C VAL A 123 -13.01 8.93 2.27
N VAL A 124 -13.27 8.90 3.58
CA VAL A 124 -13.98 9.94 4.31
C VAL A 124 -13.18 10.40 5.53
N TRP A 125 -13.54 11.55 6.06
CA TRP A 125 -13.30 11.84 7.47
C TRP A 125 -14.19 10.95 8.32
N TYR A 126 -13.62 10.37 9.37
CA TYR A 126 -14.40 9.70 10.39
C TYR A 126 -13.75 9.87 11.76
N THR A 127 -14.57 9.85 12.82
CA THR A 127 -14.09 9.93 14.20
C THR A 127 -13.00 8.90 14.43
N VAL A 128 -11.89 9.33 15.02
CA VAL A 128 -10.75 8.45 15.29
C VAL A 128 -11.18 7.29 16.19
N HIS A 129 -10.88 6.07 15.76
CA HIS A 129 -11.12 4.83 16.49
C HIS A 129 -10.05 3.77 16.17
N THR A 130 -10.19 2.58 16.74
CA THR A 130 -9.22 1.48 16.59
C THR A 130 -9.49 0.54 15.40
N GLY A 131 -10.61 0.74 14.68
CA GLY A 131 -10.94 -0.02 13.47
C GLY A 131 -9.87 0.10 12.36
N ARG A 132 -9.63 -1.02 11.66
CA ARG A 132 -8.55 -1.14 10.65
C ARG A 132 -8.80 -0.37 9.35
N SER A 133 -10.03 0.11 9.12
CA SER A 133 -10.36 1.07 8.05
C SER A 133 -9.62 2.40 8.17
N GLN A 134 -9.00 2.68 9.34
CA GLN A 134 -8.22 3.89 9.62
C GLN A 134 -6.71 3.62 9.74
N ALA A 135 -6.27 2.38 9.49
CA ALA A 135 -4.86 1.98 9.57
C ALA A 135 -4.26 1.94 8.17
N TRP A 136 -3.24 2.76 7.95
CA TRP A 136 -2.63 2.99 6.65
C TRP A 136 -1.15 2.65 6.66
N VAL A 137 -0.65 2.04 5.60
CA VAL A 137 0.78 1.77 5.39
C VAL A 137 1.26 2.54 4.18
N PHE A 138 2.38 3.25 4.36
CA PHE A 138 3.04 4.00 3.31
C PHE A 138 4.12 3.13 2.69
N LEU A 139 3.85 2.58 1.51
CA LEU A 139 4.77 1.74 0.76
C LEU A 139 5.55 2.64 -0.23
N PRO A 140 6.86 2.87 -0.05
CA PRO A 140 7.59 3.72 -0.98
C PRO A 140 7.57 3.07 -2.38
N THR A 141 7.20 3.84 -3.40
CA THR A 141 7.06 3.30 -4.76
C THR A 141 8.40 2.91 -5.38
N LEU A 142 9.51 3.45 -4.86
CA LEU A 142 10.86 3.02 -5.20
C LEU A 142 11.20 1.60 -4.72
N VAL A 143 10.35 0.97 -3.92
CA VAL A 143 10.56 -0.41 -3.44
C VAL A 143 10.16 -1.46 -4.48
N PHE A 144 9.57 -1.07 -5.61
CA PHE A 144 9.37 -2.01 -6.70
C PHE A 144 9.86 -1.46 -8.04
N ASN A 145 11.18 -1.46 -8.20
CA ASN A 145 11.80 -1.37 -9.51
C ASN A 145 12.77 -2.55 -9.68
N PRO A 146 12.34 -3.64 -10.35
CA PRO A 146 13.24 -4.78 -10.60
C PRO A 146 14.47 -4.39 -11.44
N ASP A 147 14.43 -3.25 -12.13
CA ASP A 147 15.58 -2.72 -12.90
C ASP A 147 16.65 -2.06 -11.99
N ILE A 148 16.33 -1.71 -10.73
CA ILE A 148 17.23 -0.99 -9.80
C ILE A 148 17.60 -1.85 -8.57
N SER A 149 16.65 -2.61 -8.02
CA SER A 149 16.90 -3.57 -6.95
C SER A 149 16.36 -4.93 -7.41
N PRO A 150 17.22 -5.90 -7.77
CA PRO A 150 16.75 -7.17 -8.30
C PRO A 150 16.30 -8.14 -7.21
N PHE A 151 16.59 -7.87 -5.92
CA PHE A 151 16.41 -8.82 -4.82
C PHE A 151 15.53 -8.24 -3.71
N PHE A 152 14.56 -9.03 -3.25
CA PHE A 152 13.53 -8.61 -2.32
C PHE A 152 13.23 -9.67 -1.26
N PHE A 153 12.85 -9.21 -0.08
CA PHE A 153 12.09 -10.00 0.89
C PHE A 153 10.61 -9.70 0.70
N LEU A 154 9.79 -10.73 0.48
CA LEU A 154 8.34 -10.58 0.44
C LEU A 154 7.82 -10.63 1.86
N THR A 155 7.57 -9.47 2.46
CA THR A 155 7.22 -9.36 3.87
C THR A 155 5.71 -9.31 4.03
N ASN A 156 5.16 -10.19 4.87
CA ASN A 156 3.80 -10.04 5.34
C ASN A 156 3.75 -8.86 6.32
N ILE A 157 2.96 -7.83 6.00
CA ILE A 157 2.88 -6.60 6.78
C ILE A 157 2.32 -6.86 8.19
N SER A 158 1.37 -7.77 8.34
CA SER A 158 0.68 -8.04 9.59
C SER A 158 1.56 -8.78 10.60
N THR A 159 2.32 -9.78 10.14
CA THR A 159 3.13 -10.65 11.00
C THR A 159 4.61 -10.27 11.03
N GLY A 160 5.08 -9.48 10.07
CA GLY A 160 6.51 -9.19 9.88
C GLY A 160 7.32 -10.36 9.31
N THR A 161 6.72 -11.54 9.13
CA THR A 161 7.38 -12.71 8.55
C THR A 161 7.62 -12.53 7.07
N VAL A 162 8.67 -13.16 6.54
CA VAL A 162 9.01 -13.15 5.12
C VAL A 162 8.63 -14.46 4.45
N ALA A 163 8.35 -14.42 3.14
CA ALA A 163 8.19 -15.63 2.33
C ALA A 163 9.50 -16.43 2.33
N ASP A 164 9.45 -17.63 2.90
CA ASP A 164 10.58 -18.51 3.13
C ASP A 164 10.38 -19.81 2.34
N LEU A 165 11.27 -20.08 1.39
CA LEU A 165 11.28 -21.36 0.69
C LEU A 165 11.83 -22.44 1.61
N SER A 166 10.93 -23.27 2.15
CA SER A 166 11.28 -24.33 3.09
C SER A 166 12.33 -25.31 2.53
N SER A 167 13.00 -26.03 3.43
CA SER A 167 14.11 -26.94 3.13
C SER A 167 13.79 -28.06 2.14
N ASN A 168 12.51 -28.35 1.89
CA ASN A 168 12.07 -29.31 0.88
C ASN A 168 12.05 -28.72 -0.56
N ASN A 169 12.40 -27.44 -0.73
CA ASN A 169 12.40 -26.66 -1.99
C ASN A 169 11.06 -26.61 -2.73
N LYS A 170 9.98 -26.92 -2.02
CA LYS A 170 8.64 -27.12 -2.58
C LYS A 170 7.64 -26.16 -1.98
N THR A 171 7.60 -26.05 -0.65
CA THR A 171 6.62 -25.20 0.04
C THR A 171 7.18 -23.82 0.39
N VAL A 172 6.37 -22.77 0.23
CA VAL A 172 6.71 -21.42 0.68
C VAL A 172 5.87 -21.09 1.90
N VAL A 173 6.54 -20.75 3.01
CA VAL A 173 5.92 -20.50 4.32
C VAL A 173 6.27 -19.10 4.82
N GLY A 174 5.61 -18.62 5.87
CA GLY A 174 6.04 -17.42 6.59
C GLY A 174 7.10 -17.79 7.62
N GLY A 175 8.29 -17.20 7.53
CA GLY A 175 9.38 -17.37 8.50
C GLY A 175 9.91 -16.05 9.03
N ASP A 176 10.63 -16.09 10.14
CA ASP A 176 11.35 -14.92 10.64
C ASP A 176 12.41 -14.47 9.64
N LYS A 177 12.54 -13.15 9.45
CA LYS A 177 13.52 -12.60 8.53
C LYS A 177 14.95 -12.92 9.00
N GLY A 178 15.62 -13.81 8.28
CA GLY A 178 17.01 -14.18 8.49
C GLY A 178 17.92 -13.65 7.38
N THR A 179 19.14 -14.17 7.36
CA THR A 179 20.12 -13.94 6.29
C THR A 179 20.10 -15.05 5.24
N SER A 180 19.15 -15.98 5.35
CA SER A 180 19.13 -17.18 4.51
C SER A 180 18.72 -16.82 3.08
N PRO A 181 19.50 -17.22 2.05
CA PRO A 181 19.20 -16.91 0.66
C PRO A 181 17.85 -17.46 0.16
N ASN A 182 17.32 -18.50 0.80
CA ASN A 182 16.01 -19.10 0.47
C ASN A 182 14.82 -18.15 0.75
N GLN A 183 15.03 -17.03 1.45
CA GLN A 183 14.04 -15.98 1.71
C GLN A 183 14.13 -14.81 0.72
N ILE A 184 15.08 -14.86 -0.23
CA ILE A 184 15.33 -13.79 -1.20
C ILE A 184 14.68 -14.14 -2.54
N TRP A 185 13.90 -13.21 -3.06
CA TRP A 185 13.12 -13.35 -4.28
C TRP A 185 13.50 -12.26 -5.29
N THR A 186 13.45 -12.58 -6.57
CA THR A 186 13.60 -11.65 -7.69
C THR A 186 12.36 -11.64 -8.55
N PHE A 187 12.11 -10.53 -9.25
CA PHE A 187 10.95 -10.38 -10.12
C PHE A 187 11.41 -10.34 -11.57
N GLU A 188 10.95 -11.31 -12.36
CA GLU A 188 11.19 -11.33 -13.80
C GLU A 188 9.96 -10.76 -14.51
N VAL A 189 10.18 -9.74 -15.34
CA VAL A 189 9.08 -9.03 -16.01
C VAL A 189 8.40 -9.93 -17.05
N VAL A 190 7.08 -10.07 -16.95
CA VAL A 190 6.23 -10.67 -17.99
C VAL A 190 5.62 -9.57 -18.84
N ASN A 191 4.95 -8.61 -18.20
CA ASN A 191 4.38 -7.44 -18.87
C ASN A 191 4.41 -6.21 -17.96
N LYS A 192 5.29 -5.25 -18.29
CA LYS A 192 5.49 -4.02 -17.51
C LYS A 192 4.27 -3.09 -17.51
N LYS A 193 3.43 -3.12 -18.56
CA LYS A 193 2.22 -2.28 -18.63
C LYS A 193 1.09 -2.81 -17.76
N GLN A 194 1.05 -4.12 -17.53
CA GLN A 194 0.05 -4.79 -16.72
C GLN A 194 0.55 -5.13 -15.32
N ASN A 195 1.79 -4.74 -14.98
CA ASN A 195 2.46 -5.12 -13.73
C ASN A 195 2.46 -6.64 -13.48
N LEU A 196 2.70 -7.43 -14.54
CA LEU A 196 2.80 -8.90 -14.46
C LEU A 196 4.27 -9.33 -14.35
N TYR A 197 4.55 -10.19 -13.37
CA TYR A 197 5.89 -10.67 -13.05
C TYR A 197 5.87 -12.14 -12.64
N TYR A 198 6.93 -12.85 -12.98
CA TYR A 198 7.29 -14.08 -12.27
C TYR A 198 8.10 -13.71 -11.04
N ILE A 199 7.85 -14.43 -9.94
CA ILE A 199 8.58 -14.24 -8.69
C ILE A 199 9.47 -15.46 -8.51
N ARG A 200 10.79 -15.28 -8.61
CA ARG A 200 11.76 -16.37 -8.60
C ARG A 200 12.56 -16.36 -7.31
N ASN A 201 12.69 -17.51 -6.66
CA ASN A 201 13.60 -17.70 -5.56
C ASN A 201 15.05 -17.58 -6.07
N VAL A 202 15.86 -16.73 -5.43
CA VAL A 202 17.23 -16.47 -5.88
C VAL A 202 18.12 -17.71 -5.73
N THR A 203 17.89 -18.53 -4.69
CA THR A 203 18.74 -19.68 -4.38
C THR A 203 18.46 -20.87 -5.27
N GLN A 204 17.17 -21.23 -5.39
CA GLN A 204 16.76 -22.43 -6.12
C GLN A 204 16.46 -22.15 -7.60
N GLY A 205 16.28 -20.88 -7.96
CA GLY A 205 15.91 -20.49 -9.31
C GLY A 205 14.49 -20.92 -9.72
N THR A 206 13.69 -21.40 -8.78
CA THR A 206 12.29 -21.80 -8.95
C THR A 206 11.34 -20.62 -8.73
N TYR A 207 10.12 -20.74 -9.22
CA TYR A 207 9.12 -19.69 -9.23
C TYR A 207 8.03 -19.94 -8.19
N LEU A 208 7.65 -18.87 -7.50
CA LEU A 208 6.48 -18.83 -6.63
C LEU A 208 5.23 -19.08 -7.49
N SER A 209 4.45 -20.07 -7.09
CA SER A 209 3.32 -20.58 -7.85
C SER A 209 2.23 -21.11 -6.91
N ILE A 210 1.12 -21.49 -7.51
CA ILE A 210 -0.01 -22.15 -6.85
C ILE A 210 -0.15 -23.55 -7.45
N ASN A 211 -0.39 -24.55 -6.60
CA ASN A 211 -0.65 -25.90 -7.08
C ASN A 211 -2.16 -26.07 -7.34
N GLY A 212 -2.55 -26.15 -8.62
CA GLY A 212 -3.95 -26.25 -9.03
C GLY A 212 -4.70 -24.92 -8.98
N THR A 213 -6.01 -24.98 -8.74
CA THR A 213 -6.89 -23.79 -8.76
C THR A 213 -6.60 -22.87 -7.56
N PRO A 214 -6.52 -21.54 -7.74
CA PRO A 214 -6.36 -20.61 -6.62
C PRO A 214 -7.47 -20.79 -5.57
N SER A 215 -7.10 -20.95 -4.30
CA SER A 215 -8.03 -21.04 -3.18
C SER A 215 -7.37 -20.57 -1.88
N ALA A 216 -8.18 -20.21 -0.88
CA ALA A 216 -7.68 -19.74 0.42
C ALA A 216 -6.90 -20.82 1.21
N THR A 217 -7.06 -22.10 0.87
CA THR A 217 -6.42 -23.22 1.56
C THR A 217 -5.22 -23.80 0.82
N ASN A 218 -4.97 -23.35 -0.42
CA ASN A 218 -3.87 -23.87 -1.21
C ASN A 218 -2.58 -23.12 -0.85
N PRO A 219 -1.56 -23.80 -0.32
CA PRO A 219 -0.31 -23.15 0.03
C PRO A 219 0.41 -22.68 -1.23
N LEU A 220 1.19 -21.61 -1.08
CA LEU A 220 2.14 -21.20 -2.10
C LEU A 220 3.22 -22.28 -2.24
N PHE A 221 3.56 -22.57 -3.49
CA PHE A 221 4.50 -23.60 -3.87
C PHE A 221 5.62 -22.99 -4.74
N SER A 222 6.72 -23.71 -4.86
CA SER A 222 7.88 -23.37 -5.66
C SER A 222 8.06 -24.40 -6.77
N THR A 223 8.07 -23.97 -8.04
CA THR A 223 8.19 -24.86 -9.20
C THR A 223 9.27 -24.39 -10.18
N SER A 224 9.83 -25.29 -10.97
CA SER A 224 10.78 -24.94 -12.04
C SER A 224 10.11 -24.33 -13.27
N THR A 225 8.79 -24.44 -13.41
CA THR A 225 8.02 -23.91 -14.53
C THR A 225 7.50 -22.49 -14.28
N LYS A 226 7.52 -21.69 -15.35
CA LYS A 226 6.88 -20.38 -15.44
C LYS A 226 5.41 -20.52 -15.83
#